data_AF-A0A368T5J0-F1
#
_entry.id   AF-A0A368T5J0-F1
#
_cell.length_a   1.000
_cell.length_b   1.000
_cell.length_c   1.000
_cell.angle_alpha   90.00
_cell.angle_beta   90.00
_cell.angle_gamma   90.00
#
_symmetry.space_group_name_H-M   'P 1'
#
loop_
_entity.id
_entity.type
_entity.pdbx_description
1 polymer ?
#
loop_
_entity_poly.entity_id
_entity_poly.type
_entity_poly.pdbx_seq_one_letter_code
_entity_poly.pdbx_strand_id
1 'polypeptide(L)'
;MTRLRNCLILMTTAALLSLATPAVADDEMAALRRVTVKVKCTKIRLSDNSGVGHVFGTGTAKTYALAEKAAVKNANDQMPRGYRAKHCHPVR
;
A
#
# COMPACT_ATOMS: atom_id res chain seq x y z
N MET A 1 -48.81 31.16 6.78
CA MET A 1 -48.82 30.12 7.85
C MET A 1 -50.04 29.25 7.66
N THR A 2 -49.89 28.05 7.08
CA THR A 2 -51.00 27.09 6.92
C THR A 2 -50.48 25.65 6.83
N ARG A 3 -50.45 25.03 8.02
CA ARG A 3 -50.73 23.64 8.41
C ARG A 3 -50.29 22.47 7.52
N LEU A 4 -49.44 21.64 8.15
CA LEU A 4 -49.17 20.23 7.88
C LEU A 4 -50.45 19.42 7.63
N ARG A 5 -50.38 18.46 6.69
CA ARG A 5 -51.16 17.22 6.69
C ARG A 5 -50.60 16.21 5.69
N ASN A 6 -50.50 14.94 6.15
CA ASN A 6 -50.33 13.70 5.37
C ASN A 6 -48.94 13.48 4.73
N CYS A 7 -48.38 12.27 4.66
CA CYS A 7 -48.94 10.94 4.83
C CYS A 7 -47.87 9.99 5.40
N LEU A 8 -48.35 9.11 6.26
CA LEU A 8 -47.68 8.01 6.94
C LEU A 8 -47.28 6.92 5.92
N ILE A 9 -46.00 6.51 5.85
CA ILE A 9 -45.65 5.16 5.37
C ILE A 9 -44.49 4.63 6.22
N LEU A 10 -44.84 3.81 7.22
CA LEU A 10 -43.94 2.82 7.80
C LEU A 10 -43.67 1.75 6.74
N MET A 11 -42.42 1.58 6.33
CA MET A 11 -41.96 0.37 5.65
C MET A 11 -41.08 -0.40 6.63
N THR A 12 -41.69 -1.33 7.35
CA THR A 12 -40.99 -2.39 8.10
C THR A 12 -40.48 -3.43 7.09
N THR A 13 -39.20 -3.39 6.73
CA THR A 13 -38.57 -4.50 6.01
C THR A 13 -38.05 -5.53 7.01
N ALA A 14 -38.61 -6.72 6.89
CA ALA A 14 -38.33 -7.89 7.70
C ALA A 14 -36.87 -8.33 7.60
N ALA A 15 -36.36 -8.79 8.74
CA ALA A 15 -35.06 -9.42 8.91
C ALA A 15 -34.92 -10.64 8.00
N LEU A 16 -33.92 -10.62 7.13
CA LEU A 16 -33.30 -11.83 6.60
C LEU A 16 -32.13 -12.17 7.52
N LEU A 17 -32.34 -13.15 8.40
CA LEU A 17 -31.29 -13.87 9.10
C LEU A 17 -30.45 -14.62 8.05
N SER A 18 -29.41 -13.96 7.53
CA SER A 18 -28.30 -14.69 6.93
C SER A 18 -27.49 -15.29 8.07
N LEU A 19 -27.64 -16.61 8.25
CA LEU A 19 -26.68 -17.44 8.97
C LEU A 19 -25.32 -17.28 8.27
N ALA A 20 -24.56 -16.27 8.69
CA ALA A 20 -23.15 -16.20 8.40
C ALA A 20 -22.51 -17.37 9.15
N THR A 21 -22.27 -18.45 8.41
CA THR A 21 -21.33 -19.48 8.79
C THR A 21 -20.07 -18.80 9.33
N PRO A 22 -19.55 -19.18 10.51
CA PRO A 22 -18.19 -18.83 10.86
C PRO A 22 -17.31 -19.52 9.82
N ALA A 23 -16.97 -18.79 8.76
CA ALA A 23 -15.86 -19.15 7.91
C ALA A 23 -14.68 -19.32 8.85
N VAL A 24 -14.17 -20.54 8.86
CA VAL A 24 -13.03 -20.99 9.64
C VAL A 24 -11.96 -19.92 9.65
N ALA A 25 -11.73 -19.33 10.82
CA ALA A 25 -10.60 -18.45 11.06
C ALA A 25 -9.36 -19.33 11.29
N ASP A 26 -9.05 -20.18 10.32
CA ASP A 26 -7.86 -21.03 10.31
C ASP A 26 -6.81 -20.42 9.36
N ASP A 27 -6.38 -19.19 9.62
CA ASP A 27 -5.17 -18.65 8.97
C ASP A 27 -4.52 -17.50 9.78
N GLU A 28 -4.64 -17.53 11.12
CA GLU A 28 -3.95 -16.57 11.99
C GLU A 28 -2.52 -17.02 12.37
N MET A 29 -2.08 -18.22 11.93
CA MET A 29 -0.83 -18.83 12.40
C MET A 29 0.17 -19.22 11.29
N ALA A 30 -0.09 -18.88 10.03
CA ALA A 30 0.98 -18.75 9.04
C ALA A 30 1.58 -17.36 9.25
N ALA A 31 2.68 -17.26 10.01
CA ALA A 31 3.53 -16.08 10.03
C ALA A 31 3.72 -15.62 8.58
N LEU A 32 2.99 -14.57 8.15
CA LEU A 32 2.94 -14.11 6.77
C LEU A 32 4.38 -13.97 6.30
N ARG A 33 4.87 -14.91 5.48
CA ARG A 33 6.26 -14.91 5.02
C ARG A 33 6.46 -13.60 4.27
N ARG A 34 7.03 -12.62 4.98
CA ARG A 34 7.29 -11.29 4.47
C ARG A 34 8.69 -11.31 3.89
N VAL A 35 8.76 -11.13 2.58
CA VAL A 35 10.02 -10.97 1.88
C VAL A 35 10.52 -9.56 2.12
N THR A 36 11.76 -9.42 2.57
CA THR A 36 12.44 -8.13 2.69
C THR A 36 13.49 -8.02 1.61
N VAL A 37 13.46 -6.91 0.87
CA VAL A 37 14.39 -6.62 -0.23
C VAL A 37 15.08 -5.28 0.07
N LYS A 38 16.38 -5.24 -0.12
CA LYS A 38 17.17 -4.01 -0.16
C LYS A 38 17.54 -3.71 -1.61
N VAL A 39 17.42 -2.45 -2.01
CA VAL A 39 17.83 -1.98 -3.34
C VAL A 39 18.88 -0.89 -3.20
N LYS A 40 19.84 -0.88 -4.13
CA LYS A 40 20.76 0.23 -4.36
C LYS A 40 20.30 0.94 -5.62
N CYS A 41 19.97 2.22 -5.51
CA CYS A 41 19.59 3.06 -6.64
C CYS A 41 20.62 4.17 -6.85
N THR A 42 20.80 4.60 -8.09
CA THR A 42 21.53 5.83 -8.41
C THR A 42 20.66 7.04 -8.08
N LYS A 43 21.23 7.99 -7.33
CA LYS A 43 20.65 9.30 -7.07
C LYS A 43 20.89 10.19 -8.27
N ILE A 44 19.83 10.49 -9.00
CA ILE A 44 19.86 11.34 -10.20
C ILE A 44 19.36 12.73 -9.85
N ARG A 45 20.12 13.77 -10.20
CA ARG A 45 19.67 15.16 -10.12
C ARG A 45 18.69 15.44 -11.27
N LEU A 46 17.56 16.06 -10.96
CA LEU A 46 16.48 16.32 -11.92
C LEU A 46 16.82 17.40 -12.96
N SER A 47 17.69 18.35 -12.63
CA SER A 47 18.01 19.48 -13.50
C SER A 47 18.85 19.09 -14.72
N ASP A 48 19.77 18.14 -14.57
CA ASP A 48 20.76 17.78 -15.58
C ASP A 48 20.83 16.26 -15.83
N ASN A 49 19.98 15.47 -15.17
CA ASN A 49 20.01 14.01 -15.17
C ASN A 49 21.36 13.39 -14.78
N SER A 50 22.23 14.12 -14.10
CA SER A 50 23.52 13.61 -13.63
C SER A 50 23.35 12.66 -12.45
N GLY A 51 24.18 11.61 -12.42
CA GLY A 51 24.31 10.72 -11.26
C GLY A 51 25.23 11.33 -10.22
N VAL A 52 24.71 11.59 -9.02
CA VAL A 52 25.45 12.27 -7.94
C VAL A 52 25.76 11.35 -6.74
N GLY A 53 25.51 10.05 -6.88
CA GLY A 53 25.75 9.05 -5.83
C GLY A 53 24.69 7.95 -5.80
N HIS A 54 24.58 7.27 -4.67
CA HIS A 54 23.62 6.19 -4.46
C HIS A 54 22.73 6.43 -3.24
N VAL A 55 21.54 5.85 -3.28
CA VAL A 55 20.62 5.72 -2.15
C VAL A 55 20.30 4.24 -1.95
N PHE A 56 20.03 3.85 -0.72
CA PHE A 56 19.55 2.52 -0.40
C PHE A 56 18.11 2.59 0.06
N GLY A 57 17.28 1.71 -0.49
CA GLY A 57 15.89 1.54 -0.10
C GLY A 57 15.67 0.16 0.47
N THR A 58 14.80 0.05 1.46
CA THR A 58 14.35 -1.24 2.01
C THR A 58 12.85 -1.35 1.90
N GLY A 59 12.36 -2.51 1.49
CA GLY A 59 10.93 -2.78 1.33
C GLY A 59 10.60 -4.20 1.77
N THR A 60 9.44 -4.33 2.41
CA THR A 60 8.94 -5.60 2.92
C THR A 60 7.53 -5.84 2.41
N ALA A 61 7.28 -7.00 1.81
CA ALA A 61 5.96 -7.35 1.28
C ALA A 61 5.73 -8.87 1.22
N LYS A 62 4.52 -9.27 0.81
CA LYS A 62 4.15 -10.69 0.65
C LYS A 62 4.88 -11.39 -0.50
N THR A 63 5.35 -10.65 -1.50
CA THR A 63 6.12 -11.19 -2.63
C THR A 63 7.38 -10.37 -2.87
N TYR A 64 8.38 -10.98 -3.53
CA TYR A 64 9.63 -10.31 -3.87
C TYR A 64 9.40 -9.05 -4.73
N ALA A 65 8.58 -9.13 -5.79
CA ALA A 65 8.28 -8.01 -6.66
C ALA A 65 7.61 -6.83 -5.92
N LEU A 66 6.71 -7.12 -4.97
CA LEU A 66 6.10 -6.10 -4.13
C LEU A 66 7.11 -5.50 -3.14
N ALA A 67 8.00 -6.32 -2.61
CA ALA A 67 9.05 -5.87 -1.68
C ALA A 67 10.07 -5.00 -2.41
N GLU A 68 10.47 -5.35 -3.63
CA GLU A 68 11.33 -4.53 -4.49
C GLU A 68 10.66 -3.20 -4.85
N LYS A 69 9.38 -3.21 -5.25
CA LYS A 69 8.63 -1.97 -5.52
C LYS A 69 8.56 -1.08 -4.28
N ALA A 70 8.31 -1.66 -3.11
CA ALA A 70 8.32 -0.95 -1.84
C ALA A 70 9.71 -0.39 -1.50
N ALA A 71 10.78 -1.14 -1.79
CA ALA A 71 12.15 -0.73 -1.55
C ALA A 71 12.55 0.44 -2.46
N VAL A 72 12.18 0.40 -3.75
CA VAL A 72 12.38 1.50 -4.69
C VAL A 72 11.59 2.74 -4.26
N LYS A 73 10.34 2.57 -3.82
CA LYS A 73 9.56 3.68 -3.28
C LYS A 73 10.26 4.30 -2.07
N ASN A 74 10.69 3.48 -1.11
CA ASN A 74 11.41 3.93 0.07
C ASN A 74 12.73 4.66 -0.28
N ALA A 75 13.47 4.21 -1.29
CA ALA A 75 14.64 4.92 -1.80
C ALA A 75 14.28 6.30 -2.37
N ASN A 76 13.13 6.40 -3.04
CA ASN A 76 12.64 7.65 -3.63
C ASN A 76 12.10 8.62 -2.57
N ASP A 77 11.41 8.11 -1.54
CA ASP A 77 10.86 8.91 -0.43
C ASP A 77 11.97 9.60 0.39
N GLN A 78 13.17 9.00 0.42
CA GLN A 78 14.36 9.57 1.07
C GLN A 78 15.07 10.65 0.23
N MET A 79 14.60 10.94 -0.99
CA MET A 79 15.26 11.90 -1.87
C MET A 79 14.99 13.35 -1.43
N PRO A 80 16.04 14.18 -1.32
CA PRO A 80 15.83 15.62 -1.20
C PRO A 80 15.22 16.17 -2.48
N ARG A 81 14.60 17.36 -2.38
CA ARG A 81 14.05 18.07 -3.54
C ARG A 81 15.10 18.23 -4.64
N GLY A 82 14.69 18.04 -5.89
CA GLY A 82 15.58 18.11 -7.05
C GLY A 82 16.29 16.80 -7.39
N TYR A 83 15.95 15.69 -6.73
CA TYR A 83 16.54 14.37 -6.99
C TYR A 83 15.48 13.27 -7.16
N ARG A 84 15.87 12.18 -7.82
CA ARG A 84 15.09 10.94 -7.92
C ARG A 84 16.00 9.72 -7.88
N ALA A 85 15.49 8.60 -7.39
CA ALA A 85 16.10 7.29 -7.52
C ALA A 85 15.86 6.72 -8.95
N LYS A 86 16.93 6.25 -9.59
CA LYS A 86 16.92 5.55 -10.89
C LYS A 86 17.92 4.39 -10.85
N HIS A 87 17.88 3.51 -11.84
CA HIS A 87 18.82 2.39 -11.98
C HIS A 87 18.94 1.60 -10.67
N CYS A 88 17.79 1.20 -10.14
CA CYS A 88 17.69 0.45 -8.90
C CYS A 88 17.98 -1.02 -9.15
N HIS A 89 18.84 -1.59 -8.33
CA HIS A 89 19.17 -3.01 -8.37
C HIS A 89 19.07 -3.61 -6.96
N PRO A 90 18.52 -4.83 -6.82
CA PRO A 90 18.55 -5.54 -5.55
C PRO A 90 19.99 -5.76 -5.08
N VAL A 91 20.23 -5.57 -3.79
CA VAL A 91 21.51 -5.87 -3.13
C VAL A 91 21.30 -7.16 -2.35
N ARG A 92 22.08 -8.19 -2.66
CA ARG A 92 22.11 -9.48 -1.96
C ARG A 92 23.28 -9.54 -1.01
#